data_AF-A0AAW1BFU6-F1
#
_entry.id   AF-A0AAW1BFU6-F1
#
_cell.length_a   1.000
_cell.length_b   1.000
_cell.length_c   1.000
_cell.angle_alpha   90.00
_cell.angle_beta   90.00
_cell.angle_gamma   90.00
#
_symmetry.space_group_name_H-M   'P 1'
#
loop_
_entity.id
_entity.type
_entity.pdbx_description
1 polymer ?
#
loop_
_entity_poly.entity_id
_entity_poly.type
_entity_poly.pdbx_seq_one_letter_code
_entity_poly.pdbx_strand_id
1 'polypeptide(L)'
;MEMGRPVDSEKYQLPVNEDHSTTSDIVRIRISQYACQRRTTLKNYNQKLTDAFEILVENYEFNENKDFCLAFGRAASVLKGLPFAVVRVNDIEGLPWMEERVKEIIEDILEEGESSKVKAVLNNENYRSIKLFTSVFGVGLKTSDKWYRMGLRTLEEVKCNKNLTLTRMQKAGFLYYDDLISSVSKAEADAATRIVQDTVWKILPNAIVTLTGGFRR
;
A
#
# COMPACT_ATOMS: atom_id res chain seq x y z
N MET A 1 38.45 -0.31 -32.14
CA MET A 1 37.43 -1.29 -31.73
C MET A 1 38.15 -2.33 -30.88
N GLU A 2 38.15 -2.16 -29.57
CA GLU A 2 38.62 -3.21 -28.65
C GLU A 2 37.39 -3.84 -28.00
N MET A 3 37.17 -5.12 -28.31
CA MET A 3 36.11 -5.93 -27.74
C MET A 3 36.44 -6.21 -26.27
N GLY A 4 35.59 -5.70 -25.36
CA GLY A 4 35.70 -5.95 -23.94
C GLY A 4 35.58 -7.45 -23.62
N ARG A 5 36.50 -7.97 -22.83
CA ARG A 5 36.50 -9.38 -22.39
C ARG A 5 35.31 -9.64 -21.43
N PRO A 6 34.74 -10.86 -21.40
CA PRO A 6 33.68 -11.21 -20.47
C PRO A 6 34.17 -11.14 -19.02
N VAL A 7 33.33 -10.60 -18.13
CA VAL A 7 33.59 -10.54 -16.69
C VAL A 7 33.42 -11.94 -16.10
N ASP A 8 34.41 -12.37 -15.32
CA ASP A 8 34.51 -13.70 -14.72
C ASP A 8 33.42 -13.90 -13.64
N SER A 9 32.42 -14.72 -13.95
CA SER A 9 31.20 -14.93 -13.15
C SER A 9 31.43 -15.74 -11.88
N GLU A 10 32.61 -16.32 -11.68
CA GLU A 10 32.91 -17.19 -10.54
C GLU A 10 33.23 -16.42 -9.26
N LYS A 11 33.55 -15.11 -9.36
CA LYS A 11 33.88 -14.27 -8.20
C LYS A 11 32.67 -13.87 -7.33
N TYR A 12 31.45 -14.21 -7.77
CA TYR A 12 30.19 -13.85 -7.11
C TYR A 12 29.32 -15.06 -6.73
N GLN A 13 29.91 -16.26 -6.66
CA GLN A 13 29.18 -17.42 -6.13
C GLN A 13 29.40 -17.51 -4.61
N LEU A 14 28.30 -17.43 -3.86
CA LEU A 14 28.28 -17.72 -2.43
C LEU A 14 28.33 -19.24 -2.23
N PRO A 15 29.09 -19.75 -1.23
CA PRO A 15 29.23 -21.18 -1.02
C PRO A 15 27.89 -21.79 -0.58
N VAL A 16 27.52 -22.90 -1.24
CA VAL A 16 26.41 -23.77 -0.83
C VAL A 16 27.00 -24.80 0.12
N ASN A 17 26.64 -24.73 1.40
CA ASN A 17 26.87 -25.85 2.33
C ASN A 17 25.68 -26.79 2.24
N GLU A 18 25.91 -27.99 1.71
CA GLU A 18 25.02 -29.12 1.87
C GLU A 18 25.29 -29.78 3.22
N ASP A 19 24.29 -29.77 4.10
CA ASP A 19 24.25 -30.69 5.24
C ASP A 19 22.91 -31.41 5.25
N HIS A 20 22.98 -32.72 5.00
CA HIS A 20 21.87 -33.65 5.12
C HIS A 20 21.67 -34.03 6.60
N SER A 21 20.49 -33.77 7.17
CA SER A 21 19.94 -34.59 8.25
C SER A 21 18.44 -34.38 8.42
N THR A 22 17.69 -35.46 8.20
CA THR A 22 16.24 -35.66 8.31
C THR A 22 15.70 -35.48 9.72
N THR A 23 14.79 -34.51 9.94
CA THR A 23 13.66 -34.59 10.91
C THR A 23 12.64 -33.43 10.71
N SER A 24 11.38 -33.79 10.42
CA SER A 24 10.13 -32.98 10.39
C SER A 24 10.12 -31.67 9.57
N ASP A 25 9.77 -31.80 8.29
CA ASP A 25 9.70 -30.75 7.26
C ASP A 25 8.50 -29.78 7.40
N ILE A 26 8.58 -28.84 8.35
CA ILE A 26 8.23 -27.46 8.03
C ILE A 26 9.54 -26.70 8.09
N VAL A 27 10.25 -26.70 6.97
CA VAL A 27 11.38 -25.80 6.73
C VAL A 27 10.96 -24.43 7.25
N ARG A 28 11.65 -23.93 8.29
CA ARG A 28 11.54 -22.53 8.72
C ARG A 28 11.93 -21.68 7.51
N ILE A 29 10.96 -21.36 6.65
CA ILE A 29 11.17 -20.50 5.50
C ILE A 29 11.70 -19.20 6.07
N ARG A 30 12.98 -18.93 5.84
CA ARG A 30 13.62 -17.71 6.31
C ARG A 30 13.08 -16.57 5.47
N ILE A 31 12.00 -15.94 5.94
CA ILE A 31 11.36 -14.83 5.26
C ILE A 31 12.30 -13.63 5.32
N SER A 32 12.70 -13.12 4.16
CA SER A 32 13.56 -11.94 4.10
C SER A 32 12.85 -10.70 4.66
N GLN A 33 13.62 -9.83 5.31
CA GLN A 33 13.18 -8.51 5.75
C GLN A 33 12.88 -7.58 4.57
N TYR A 34 13.47 -7.83 3.40
CA TYR A 34 13.33 -6.99 2.21
C TYR A 34 12.19 -7.49 1.31
N ALA A 35 11.24 -6.60 1.01
CA ALA A 35 10.10 -6.94 0.16
C ALA A 35 10.51 -7.41 -1.25
N CYS A 36 11.59 -6.86 -1.81
CA CYS A 36 12.12 -7.25 -3.12
C CYS A 36 12.70 -8.68 -3.17
N GLN A 37 12.94 -9.30 -2.01
CA GLN A 37 13.39 -10.69 -1.87
C GLN A 37 12.25 -11.63 -1.45
N ARG A 38 11.00 -11.16 -1.56
CA ARG A 38 9.80 -11.95 -1.27
C ARG A 38 8.89 -11.98 -2.48
N ARG A 39 8.15 -13.07 -2.63
CA ARG A 39 7.04 -13.16 -3.58
C ARG A 39 5.74 -12.80 -2.87
N THR A 40 5.19 -11.64 -3.17
CA THR A 40 3.87 -11.23 -2.66
C THR A 40 2.85 -11.27 -3.80
N THR A 41 1.96 -12.26 -3.76
CA THR A 41 0.88 -12.42 -4.75
C THR A 41 -0.34 -11.58 -4.38
N LEU A 42 -1.33 -11.47 -5.28
CA LEU A 42 -2.62 -10.82 -4.98
C LEU A 42 -3.43 -11.57 -3.92
N LYS A 43 -3.22 -12.89 -3.76
CA LYS A 43 -3.86 -13.67 -2.71
C LYS A 43 -3.21 -13.37 -1.36
N ASN A 44 -3.97 -12.69 -0.49
CA ASN A 44 -3.56 -12.35 0.87
C ASN A 44 -4.35 -13.19 1.89
N TYR A 45 -3.67 -14.07 2.61
CA TYR A 45 -4.29 -14.91 3.66
C TYR A 45 -4.51 -14.17 4.98
N ASN A 46 -3.91 -12.99 5.14
CA ASN A 46 -3.88 -12.23 6.38
C ASN A 46 -4.60 -10.88 6.23
N GLN A 47 -5.60 -10.80 5.36
CA GLN A 47 -6.26 -9.55 4.98
C GLN A 47 -6.74 -8.74 6.19
N LYS A 48 -7.42 -9.40 7.14
CA LYS A 48 -7.90 -8.75 8.36
C LYS A 48 -6.79 -8.04 9.16
N LEU A 49 -5.62 -8.68 9.27
CA LEU A 49 -4.45 -8.11 9.95
C LEU A 49 -3.84 -6.98 9.13
N THR A 50 -3.69 -7.19 7.81
CA THR A 50 -3.05 -6.19 6.95
C THR A 50 -3.89 -4.94 6.80
N ASP A 51 -5.22 -5.06 6.71
CA ASP A 51 -6.15 -3.93 6.60
C ASP A 51 -6.10 -3.08 7.88
N ALA A 52 -6.03 -3.73 9.05
CA ALA A 52 -5.82 -3.05 10.32
C ALA A 52 -4.50 -2.27 10.35
N PHE A 53 -3.40 -2.86 9.89
CA PHE A 53 -2.12 -2.15 9.80
C PHE A 53 -2.14 -1.01 8.78
N GLU A 54 -2.83 -1.17 7.65
CA GLU A 54 -2.97 -0.11 6.64
C GLU A 54 -3.72 1.11 7.19
N ILE A 55 -4.76 0.90 8.00
CA ILE A 55 -5.45 1.98 8.72
C ILE A 55 -4.49 2.73 9.65
N LEU A 56 -3.66 2.00 10.39
CA LEU A 56 -2.67 2.61 11.29
C LEU A 56 -1.61 3.37 10.49
N VAL A 57 -1.07 2.79 9.42
CA VAL A 57 -0.11 3.44 8.52
C VAL A 57 -0.69 4.76 8.00
N GLU A 58 -1.89 4.73 7.43
CA GLU A 58 -2.57 5.92 6.89
C GLU A 58 -2.73 6.99 7.98
N ASN A 59 -3.16 6.60 9.18
CA ASN A 59 -3.27 7.53 10.30
C ASN A 59 -1.91 8.15 10.70
N TYR A 60 -0.83 7.37 10.74
CA TYR A 60 0.49 7.91 11.07
C TYR A 60 1.05 8.79 9.95
N GLU A 61 0.75 8.49 8.68
CA GLU A 61 1.07 9.37 7.56
C GLU A 61 0.37 10.73 7.68
N PHE A 62 -0.92 10.74 8.06
CA PHE A 62 -1.68 11.97 8.27
C PHE A 62 -1.11 12.83 9.40
N ASN A 63 -0.53 12.19 10.42
CA ASN A 63 0.10 12.85 11.58
C ASN A 63 1.62 13.09 11.41
N GLU A 64 2.15 12.93 10.19
CA GLU A 64 3.57 13.10 9.85
C GLU A 64 4.54 12.23 10.69
N ASN A 65 4.05 11.12 11.25
CA ASN A 65 4.84 10.20 12.06
C ASN A 65 5.42 9.06 11.20
N LYS A 66 6.62 9.29 10.68
CA LYS A 66 7.26 8.39 9.71
C LYS A 66 7.69 7.06 10.31
N ASP A 67 8.05 7.01 11.60
CA ASP A 67 8.61 5.81 12.20
C ASP A 67 7.56 4.71 12.35
N PHE A 68 6.37 5.05 12.86
CA PHE A 68 5.27 4.08 12.96
C PHE A 68 4.66 3.71 11.61
N CYS A 69 4.62 4.66 10.66
CA CYS A 69 4.27 4.36 9.27
C CYS A 69 5.19 3.24 8.70
N LEU A 70 6.50 3.37 8.87
CA LEU A 70 7.46 2.37 8.40
C LEU A 70 7.34 1.04 9.14
N ALA A 71 7.18 1.05 10.46
CA ALA A 71 7.06 -0.16 11.26
C ALA A 71 5.83 -0.99 10.85
N PHE A 72 4.64 -0.38 10.85
CA PHE A 72 3.40 -1.06 10.49
C PHE A 72 3.33 -1.41 9.00
N GLY A 73 3.85 -0.55 8.12
CA GLY A 73 3.90 -0.82 6.68
C GLY A 73 4.79 -2.02 6.34
N ARG A 74 5.94 -2.15 7.02
CA ARG A 74 6.83 -3.31 6.87
C ARG A 74 6.19 -4.59 7.41
N ALA A 75 5.56 -4.53 8.57
CA ALA A 75 4.82 -5.67 9.14
C ALA A 75 3.69 -6.14 8.21
N ALA A 76 2.83 -5.23 7.74
CA ALA A 76 1.78 -5.52 6.77
C ALA A 76 2.36 -6.16 5.49
N SER A 77 3.47 -5.62 4.98
CA SER A 77 4.15 -6.18 3.80
C SER A 77 4.67 -7.61 4.01
N VAL A 78 5.15 -7.95 5.21
CA VAL A 78 5.54 -9.33 5.55
C VAL A 78 4.31 -10.24 5.53
N LEU A 79 3.24 -9.85 6.24
CA LEU A 79 2.03 -10.63 6.38
C LEU A 79 1.33 -10.91 5.04
N LYS A 80 1.31 -9.93 4.13
CA LYS A 80 0.80 -10.10 2.75
C LYS A 80 1.57 -11.16 1.96
N GLY A 81 2.85 -11.36 2.27
CA GLY A 81 3.72 -12.33 1.60
C GLY A 81 3.65 -13.75 2.17
N LEU A 82 2.95 -13.96 3.28
CA LEU A 82 2.85 -15.28 3.90
C LEU A 82 1.95 -16.21 3.06
N PRO A 83 2.36 -17.48 2.85
CA PRO A 83 1.55 -18.45 2.13
C PRO A 83 0.45 -19.09 2.99
N PHE A 84 0.24 -18.62 4.21
CA PHE A 84 -0.72 -19.13 5.19
C PHE A 84 -1.35 -18.00 6.01
N ALA A 85 -2.49 -18.30 6.62
CA ALA A 85 -3.15 -17.40 7.56
C ALA A 85 -2.53 -17.57 8.96
N VAL A 86 -2.19 -16.45 9.59
CA VAL A 86 -1.77 -16.38 10.99
C VAL A 86 -3.00 -16.61 11.87
N VAL A 87 -2.96 -17.64 12.71
CA VAL A 87 -4.05 -17.99 13.62
C VAL A 87 -3.65 -17.87 15.10
N ARG A 88 -2.35 -17.82 15.37
CA ARG A 88 -1.78 -17.63 16.71
C ARG A 88 -0.59 -16.67 16.63
N VAL A 89 -0.31 -15.97 17.72
CA VAL A 89 0.88 -15.09 17.85
C VAL A 89 2.19 -15.86 17.62
N ASN A 90 2.24 -17.15 17.95
CA ASN A 90 3.45 -17.96 17.71
C ASN A 90 3.74 -18.21 16.21
N ASP A 91 2.75 -18.06 15.33
CA ASP A 91 2.95 -18.29 13.88
C ASP A 91 3.80 -17.17 13.23
N ILE A 92 3.97 -16.03 13.93
CA ILE A 92 4.79 -14.90 13.49
C ILE A 92 6.14 -14.80 14.21
N GLU A 93 6.47 -15.80 15.04
CA GLU A 93 7.74 -15.84 15.75
C GLU A 93 8.92 -15.96 14.76
N GLY A 94 9.95 -15.15 14.97
CA GLY A 94 11.14 -15.10 14.10
C GLY A 94 10.92 -14.40 12.76
N LEU A 95 9.72 -13.92 12.45
CA LEU A 95 9.49 -13.09 11.27
C LEU A 95 10.08 -11.68 11.46
N PRO A 96 10.65 -11.08 10.41
CA PRO A 96 11.16 -9.71 10.49
C PRO A 96 10.01 -8.72 10.70
N TRP A 97 10.32 -7.60 11.37
CA TRP A 97 9.39 -6.49 11.63
C TRP A 97 8.20 -6.82 12.55
N MET A 98 8.21 -7.98 13.21
CA MET A 98 7.21 -8.37 14.21
C MET A 98 7.63 -7.92 15.61
N GLU A 99 7.71 -6.61 15.81
CA GLU A 99 8.00 -6.00 17.12
C GLU A 99 6.81 -6.14 18.09
N GLU A 100 7.04 -5.88 19.38
CA GLU A 100 6.03 -6.02 20.44
C GLU A 100 4.71 -5.33 20.11
N ARG A 101 4.75 -4.07 19.68
CA ARG A 101 3.54 -3.32 19.30
C ARG A 101 2.76 -3.92 18.13
N VAL A 102 3.47 -4.56 17.19
CA VAL A 102 2.85 -5.27 16.05
C VAL A 102 2.18 -6.55 16.56
N LYS A 103 2.86 -7.27 17.44
CA LYS A 103 2.32 -8.49 18.07
C LYS A 103 1.07 -8.20 18.88
N GLU A 104 1.06 -7.14 19.70
CA GLU A 104 -0.11 -6.70 20.47
C GLU A 104 -1.34 -6.48 19.56
N ILE A 105 -1.17 -5.80 18.41
CA ILE A 105 -2.29 -5.56 17.48
C ILE A 105 -2.77 -6.86 16.84
N ILE A 106 -1.85 -7.78 16.53
CA ILE A 106 -2.22 -9.09 15.98
C ILE A 106 -2.98 -9.91 17.01
N GLU A 107 -2.49 -9.94 18.25
CA GLU A 107 -3.13 -10.61 19.39
C GLU A 107 -4.54 -10.09 19.62
N ASP A 108 -4.72 -8.76 19.74
CA ASP A 108 -6.04 -8.13 19.83
C ASP A 108 -7.01 -8.65 18.74
N ILE A 109 -6.55 -8.67 17.48
CA ILE A 109 -7.41 -9.05 16.34
C ILE A 109 -7.71 -10.55 16.32
N LEU A 110 -6.79 -11.38 16.80
CA LEU A 110 -6.98 -12.82 16.88
C LEU A 110 -7.92 -13.20 18.02
N GLU A 111 -7.82 -12.54 19.17
CA GLU A 111 -8.62 -12.82 20.37
C GLU A 111 -10.01 -12.17 20.31
N GLU A 112 -10.06 -10.86 20.08
CA GLU A 112 -11.29 -10.06 20.17
C GLU A 112 -11.94 -9.82 18.80
N GLY A 113 -11.24 -10.19 17.73
CA GLY A 113 -11.72 -9.99 16.37
C GLY A 113 -11.49 -8.59 15.83
N GLU A 114 -11.06 -7.63 16.63
CA GLU A 114 -10.70 -6.27 16.22
C GLU A 114 -9.67 -5.67 17.18
N SER A 115 -8.84 -4.73 16.72
CA SER A 115 -7.96 -3.98 17.63
C SER A 115 -8.61 -2.69 18.11
N SER A 116 -8.57 -2.48 19.42
CA SER A 116 -9.05 -1.25 20.07
C SER A 116 -8.35 0.00 19.52
N LYS A 117 -7.05 -0.09 19.22
CA LYS A 117 -6.25 0.99 18.61
C LYS A 117 -6.77 1.36 17.22
N VAL A 118 -7.06 0.36 16.39
CA VAL A 118 -7.61 0.56 15.04
C VAL A 118 -9.00 1.18 15.10
N LYS A 119 -9.84 0.67 16.01
CA LYS A 119 -11.19 1.20 16.24
C LYS A 119 -11.16 2.66 16.70
N ALA A 120 -10.23 3.03 17.57
CA ALA A 120 -10.05 4.41 18.01
C ALA A 120 -9.68 5.34 16.84
N VAL A 121 -8.80 4.89 15.94
CA VAL A 121 -8.45 5.64 14.71
C VAL A 121 -9.67 5.82 13.81
N LEU A 122 -10.42 4.75 13.54
CA LEU A 122 -11.61 4.82 12.69
C LEU A 122 -12.70 5.76 13.25
N ASN A 123 -12.79 5.89 14.57
CA ASN A 123 -13.74 6.78 15.23
C ASN A 123 -13.21 8.22 15.40
N ASN A 124 -11.94 8.47 15.12
CA ASN A 124 -11.34 9.79 15.25
C ASN A 124 -11.86 10.75 14.15
N GLU A 125 -12.42 11.88 14.56
CA GLU A 125 -13.01 12.87 13.64
C GLU A 125 -11.98 13.47 12.67
N ASN A 126 -10.75 13.73 13.14
CA ASN A 126 -9.68 14.27 12.32
C ASN A 126 -9.27 13.27 11.24
N TYR A 127 -9.02 12.00 11.60
CA TYR A 127 -8.71 10.96 10.62
C TYR A 127 -9.81 10.81 9.57
N ARG A 128 -11.08 10.75 10.00
CA ARG A 128 -12.24 10.63 9.08
C ARG A 128 -12.34 11.81 8.12
N SER A 129 -12.19 13.03 8.64
CA SER A 129 -12.26 14.25 7.83
C SER A 129 -11.09 14.31 6.85
N ILE A 130 -9.87 13.99 7.33
CA ILE A 130 -8.69 14.02 6.47
C ILE A 130 -8.85 13.02 5.33
N LYS A 131 -9.22 11.78 5.65
CA LYS A 131 -9.46 10.70 4.68
C LYS A 131 -10.52 11.09 3.65
N LEU A 132 -11.63 11.69 4.09
CA LEU A 132 -12.69 12.18 3.21
C LEU A 132 -12.21 13.32 2.30
N PHE A 133 -11.42 14.25 2.79
CA PHE A 133 -10.97 15.36 1.96
C PHE A 133 -9.91 14.91 0.97
N THR A 134 -8.98 14.03 1.36
CA THR A 134 -7.93 13.51 0.48
C THR A 134 -8.44 12.53 -0.58
N SER A 135 -9.69 12.05 -0.47
CA SER A 135 -10.30 11.27 -1.55
C SER A 135 -10.63 12.13 -2.78
N VAL A 136 -10.68 13.47 -2.65
CA VAL A 136 -10.92 14.38 -3.76
C VAL A 136 -9.62 14.62 -4.53
N PHE A 137 -9.63 14.35 -5.84
CA PHE A 137 -8.49 14.62 -6.71
C PHE A 137 -8.04 16.09 -6.62
N GLY A 138 -6.76 16.27 -6.28
CA GLY A 138 -6.15 17.58 -6.08
C GLY A 138 -6.19 18.12 -4.66
N VAL A 139 -6.69 17.36 -3.69
CA VAL A 139 -6.63 17.68 -2.26
C VAL A 139 -5.57 16.80 -1.59
N GLY A 140 -4.49 17.43 -1.12
CA GLY A 140 -3.47 16.76 -0.31
C GLY A 140 -3.61 17.08 1.18
N LEU A 141 -2.73 16.50 2.01
CA LEU A 141 -2.76 16.63 3.47
C LEU A 141 -2.80 18.08 3.95
N LYS A 142 -1.99 18.98 3.36
CA LYS A 142 -1.98 20.40 3.75
C LYS A 142 -3.33 21.10 3.53
N THR A 143 -3.99 20.80 2.42
CA THR A 143 -5.30 21.38 2.10
C THR A 143 -6.38 20.78 3.01
N SER A 144 -6.31 19.47 3.20
CA SER A 144 -7.21 18.71 4.07
C SER A 144 -7.15 19.18 5.53
N ASP A 145 -5.94 19.30 6.11
CA ASP A 145 -5.72 19.84 7.46
C ASP A 145 -6.22 21.29 7.58
N LYS A 146 -5.97 22.14 6.57
CA LYS A 146 -6.53 23.50 6.53
C LYS A 146 -8.05 23.49 6.61
N TRP A 147 -8.73 22.68 5.80
CA TRP A 147 -10.19 22.59 5.82
C TRP A 147 -10.71 22.08 7.16
N TYR A 148 -10.06 21.07 7.74
CA TYR A 148 -10.40 20.57 9.05
C TYR A 148 -10.28 21.64 10.14
N ARG A 149 -9.18 22.43 10.15
CA ARG A 149 -8.96 23.55 11.08
C ARG A 149 -9.94 24.71 10.87
N MET A 150 -10.50 24.85 9.67
CA MET A 150 -11.59 25.78 9.39
C MET A 150 -12.96 25.29 9.91
N GLY A 151 -13.01 24.11 10.54
CA GLY A 151 -14.23 23.51 11.07
C GLY A 151 -15.03 22.71 10.04
N LEU A 152 -14.51 22.50 8.84
CA LEU A 152 -15.19 21.74 7.79
C LEU A 152 -15.04 20.24 8.07
N ARG A 153 -16.10 19.48 7.84
CA ARG A 153 -16.20 18.02 8.02
C ARG A 153 -16.77 17.29 6.82
N THR A 154 -17.46 17.99 5.93
CA THR A 154 -18.10 17.37 4.74
C THR A 154 -17.64 18.01 3.43
N LEU A 155 -17.73 17.25 2.34
CA LEU A 155 -17.43 17.76 0.99
C LEU A 155 -18.41 18.87 0.57
N GLU A 156 -19.65 18.81 1.04
CA GLU A 156 -20.68 19.80 0.72
C GLU A 156 -20.40 21.14 1.39
N GLU A 157 -19.94 21.13 2.65
CA GLU A 157 -19.46 22.33 3.31
C GLU A 157 -18.30 22.98 2.55
N VAL A 158 -17.36 22.20 2.02
CA VAL A 158 -16.26 22.71 1.19
C VAL A 158 -16.79 23.35 -0.11
N LYS A 159 -17.73 22.68 -0.80
CA LYS A 159 -18.35 23.18 -2.04
C LYS A 159 -19.14 24.48 -1.83
N CYS A 160 -19.89 24.57 -0.74
CA CYS A 160 -20.76 25.72 -0.43
C CYS A 160 -20.00 26.91 0.21
N ASN A 161 -18.77 26.71 0.67
CA ASN A 161 -18.01 27.74 1.35
C ASN A 161 -17.48 28.81 0.38
N LYS A 162 -18.15 29.97 0.35
CA LYS A 162 -17.79 31.13 -0.50
C LYS A 162 -16.41 31.73 -0.20
N ASN A 163 -15.84 31.46 0.98
CA ASN A 163 -14.51 31.96 1.36
C ASN A 163 -13.38 31.03 0.89
N LEU A 164 -13.70 29.87 0.34
CA LEU A 164 -12.71 28.95 -0.23
C LEU A 164 -12.53 29.19 -1.73
N THR A 165 -11.26 29.35 -2.13
CA THR A 165 -10.88 29.32 -3.54
C THR A 165 -10.27 27.96 -3.87
N LEU A 166 -10.99 27.17 -4.65
CA LEU A 166 -10.52 25.86 -5.12
C LEU A 166 -9.58 26.01 -6.31
N THR A 167 -8.51 25.21 -6.33
CA THR A 167 -7.62 25.12 -7.50
C THR A 167 -8.34 24.48 -8.69
N ARG A 168 -7.83 24.66 -9.92
CA ARG A 168 -8.39 23.99 -11.11
C ARG A 168 -8.46 22.46 -10.93
N MET A 169 -7.43 21.88 -10.31
CA MET A 169 -7.36 20.45 -10.04
C MET A 169 -8.45 20.01 -9.07
N GLN A 170 -8.66 20.75 -7.98
CA GLN A 170 -9.71 20.48 -6.99
C GLN A 170 -11.11 20.64 -7.59
N LYS A 171 -11.33 21.66 -8.42
CA LYS A 171 -12.61 21.83 -9.14
C LYS A 171 -12.92 20.61 -10.01
N ALA A 172 -11.93 20.09 -10.74
CA ALA A 172 -12.09 18.86 -11.50
C ALA A 172 -12.35 17.64 -10.59
N GLY A 173 -11.64 17.53 -9.48
CA GLY A 173 -11.84 16.46 -8.50
C GLY A 173 -13.23 16.47 -7.87
N PHE A 174 -13.83 17.64 -7.63
CA PHE A 174 -15.21 17.75 -7.17
C PHE A 174 -16.24 17.49 -8.27
N LEU A 175 -15.94 17.90 -9.51
CA LEU A 175 -16.85 17.74 -10.64
C LEU A 175 -17.02 16.27 -11.04
N TYR A 176 -15.93 15.49 -11.02
CA TYR A 176 -15.91 14.07 -11.40
C TYR A 176 -15.73 13.14 -10.20
N TYR A 177 -16.09 13.59 -8.99
CA TYR A 177 -15.79 12.88 -7.75
C TYR A 177 -16.32 11.44 -7.75
N ASP A 178 -17.58 11.25 -8.14
CA ASP A 178 -18.25 9.94 -8.09
C ASP A 178 -17.63 8.95 -9.10
N ASP A 179 -17.22 9.43 -10.28
CA ASP A 179 -16.53 8.61 -11.28
C ASP A 179 -15.10 8.26 -10.83
N LEU A 180 -14.39 9.21 -10.20
CA LEU A 180 -13.00 9.03 -9.77
C LEU A 180 -12.84 8.16 -8.52
N ILE A 181 -13.84 8.13 -7.63
CA ILE A 181 -13.82 7.26 -6.45
C ILE A 181 -14.22 5.82 -6.79
N SER A 182 -14.93 5.62 -7.90
CA SER A 182 -15.24 4.30 -8.43
C SER A 182 -13.97 3.60 -8.93
N SER A 183 -13.85 2.30 -8.65
CA SER A 183 -12.69 1.52 -9.08
C SER A 183 -12.71 1.27 -10.58
N VAL A 184 -11.60 1.60 -11.25
CA VAL A 184 -11.43 1.31 -12.69
C VAL A 184 -11.28 -0.20 -12.90
N SER A 185 -12.08 -0.75 -13.80
CA SER A 185 -12.02 -2.15 -14.21
C SER A 185 -10.88 -2.41 -15.19
N LYS A 186 -10.49 -3.69 -15.32
CA LYS A 186 -9.50 -4.11 -16.33
C LYS A 186 -9.95 -3.75 -17.76
N ALA A 187 -11.24 -3.88 -18.06
CA ALA A 187 -11.80 -3.55 -19.36
C ALA A 187 -11.67 -2.05 -19.69
N GLU A 188 -11.94 -1.18 -18.72
CA GLU A 188 -11.76 0.28 -18.86
C GLU A 188 -10.28 0.64 -19.02
N ALA A 189 -9.39 0.01 -18.24
CA ALA A 189 -7.93 0.22 -18.40
C ALA A 189 -7.43 -0.20 -19.80
N ASP A 190 -7.94 -1.30 -20.35
CA ASP A 190 -7.60 -1.77 -21.69
C ASP A 190 -8.21 -0.87 -22.79
N ALA A 191 -9.38 -0.27 -22.56
CA ALA A 191 -9.96 0.73 -23.44
C ALA A 191 -9.14 2.03 -23.44
N ALA A 192 -8.76 2.52 -22.26
CA ALA A 192 -7.88 3.69 -22.12
C ALA A 192 -6.51 3.47 -22.79
N THR A 193 -5.94 2.26 -22.65
CA THR A 193 -4.68 1.89 -23.30
C THR A 193 -4.76 2.01 -24.82
N ARG A 194 -5.86 1.54 -25.43
CA ARG A 194 -6.10 1.68 -26.88
C ARG A 194 -6.18 3.14 -27.32
N ILE A 195 -6.92 3.97 -26.59
CA ILE A 195 -7.02 5.41 -26.87
C ILE A 195 -5.63 6.08 -26.85
N VAL A 196 -4.81 5.77 -25.84
CA VAL A 196 -3.45 6.30 -25.73
C VAL A 196 -2.58 5.82 -26.89
N GLN A 197 -2.62 4.52 -27.19
CA GLN A 197 -1.83 3.92 -28.27
C GLN A 197 -2.17 4.51 -29.65
N ASP A 198 -3.46 4.61 -29.98
CA ASP A 198 -3.93 5.21 -31.23
C ASP A 198 -3.52 6.69 -31.34
N THR A 199 -3.48 7.40 -30.22
CA THR A 199 -3.05 8.81 -30.17
C THR A 199 -1.54 8.94 -30.35
N VAL A 200 -0.75 8.10 -29.69
CA VAL A 200 0.72 8.09 -29.80
C VAL A 200 1.16 7.74 -31.22
N TRP A 201 0.53 6.75 -31.86
CA TRP A 201 0.90 6.31 -33.21
C TRP A 201 0.62 7.33 -34.31
N LYS A 202 -0.26 8.32 -34.08
CA LYS A 202 -0.43 9.46 -34.99
C LYS A 202 0.80 10.37 -35.02
N ILE A 203 1.62 10.36 -33.97
CA ILE A 203 2.81 11.22 -33.82
C ILE A 203 4.08 10.41 -34.10
N LEU A 204 4.19 9.23 -33.50
CA LEU A 204 5.33 8.33 -33.65
C LEU A 204 4.82 6.91 -33.97
N PRO A 205 4.75 6.55 -35.26
CA PRO A 205 4.39 5.20 -35.68
C PRO A 205 5.34 4.17 -35.04
N ASN A 206 4.78 3.01 -34.65
CA ASN A 206 5.50 1.89 -34.04
C ASN A 206 6.04 2.12 -32.62
N ALA A 207 5.69 3.22 -31.94
CA ALA A 207 6.00 3.38 -30.52
C ALA A 207 5.34 2.27 -29.66
N ILE A 208 6.05 1.80 -28.63
CA ILE A 208 5.55 0.77 -27.73
C ILE A 208 4.82 1.43 -26.55
N VAL A 209 3.53 1.13 -26.40
CA VAL A 209 2.71 1.54 -25.26
C VAL A 209 2.48 0.33 -24.36
N THR A 210 2.74 0.45 -23.06
CA THR A 210 2.61 -0.65 -22.11
C THR A 210 1.86 -0.20 -20.87
N LEU A 211 0.81 -0.93 -20.49
CA LEU A 211 0.08 -0.70 -19.25
C LEU A 211 0.96 -1.06 -18.04
N THR A 212 1.07 -0.14 -17.08
CA THR A 212 1.90 -0.28 -15.87
C THR A 212 1.06 -0.23 -14.59
N GLY A 213 1.69 0.03 -13.43
CA GLY A 213 0.99 0.23 -12.17
C GLY A 213 0.34 -1.04 -11.62
N GLY A 214 -0.79 -0.88 -10.92
CA GLY A 214 -1.53 -2.00 -10.32
C GLY A 214 -1.99 -3.06 -11.31
N PHE A 215 -2.47 -2.65 -12.48
CA PHE A 215 -2.95 -3.58 -13.52
C PHE A 215 -1.88 -4.47 -14.15
N ARG A 216 -0.59 -4.16 -13.94
CA ARG A 216 0.53 -4.97 -14.41
C ARG A 216 0.98 -6.01 -13.37
N ARG A 217 0.62 -5.82 -12.10
CA ARG A 217 0.96 -6.75 -11.01
C ARG A 217 -0.04 -7.89 -10.95
#